data_AF-A0A838TFS4-F1
#
_entry.id   AF-A0A838TFS4-F1
#
_cell.length_a   1.000
_cell.length_b   1.000
_cell.length_c   1.000
_cell.angle_alpha   90.00
_cell.angle_beta   90.00
_cell.angle_gamma   90.00
#
_symmetry.space_group_name_H-M   'P 1'
#
loop_
_entity.id
_entity.type
_entity.pdbx_description
1 polymer ?
#
loop_
_entity_poly.entity_id
_entity_poly.type
_entity_poly.pdbx_seq_one_letter_code
_entity_poly.pdbx_strand_id
1 'polypeptide(L)'
;MKRTVATLILLITVIVIYNSCSKGGGSTSTPPTNPCAGVTVIVSGSVTANTGSNNGSISATATSGSSFTFNLNGGAFQSSGMFSNLAAGTYTVTAKNNDGCTGSALFTVVANSGIACSGTAGPLFTAVRSVIRTNCAISGCHTNPSPQSGIDYMNDCEIVAQKDRIKIRAVDGNPTFMPPPPTSPLSAADKKKITDWIAAGGLYTN
;
A
#
# COMPACT_ATOMS: atom_id res chain seq x y z
N MET A 1 65.36 3.08 37.42
CA MET A 1 65.00 2.52 38.74
C MET A 1 64.04 3.46 39.45
N LYS A 2 62.74 3.19 39.42
CA LYS A 2 61.74 3.86 40.29
C LYS A 2 60.80 2.78 40.80
N ARG A 3 60.89 2.51 42.10
CA ARG A 3 59.96 1.67 42.87
C ARG A 3 58.80 2.56 43.29
N THR A 4 57.58 2.19 42.94
CA THR A 4 56.39 2.92 43.42
C THR A 4 55.64 2.02 44.40
N VAL A 5 55.48 2.53 45.61
CA VAL A 5 54.85 1.93 46.78
C VAL A 5 53.33 1.91 46.58
N ALA A 6 52.68 0.77 46.84
CA ALA A 6 51.22 0.64 46.83
C ALA A 6 50.67 0.97 48.22
N THR A 7 49.91 2.07 48.33
CA THR A 7 49.25 2.49 49.57
C THR A 7 47.90 1.78 49.70
N LEU A 8 47.76 0.98 50.75
CA LEU A 8 46.56 0.22 51.08
C LEU A 8 45.50 1.15 51.72
N ILE A 9 44.41 1.46 51.01
CA ILE A 9 43.29 2.26 51.54
C ILE A 9 42.29 1.31 52.19
N LEU A 10 42.18 1.38 53.51
CA LEU A 10 41.21 0.65 54.33
C LEU A 10 39.83 1.34 54.23
N LEU A 11 38.91 0.75 53.46
CA LEU A 11 37.52 1.21 53.33
C LEU A 11 36.70 0.79 54.56
N ILE A 12 36.50 1.72 55.50
CA ILE A 12 35.56 1.56 56.61
C ILE A 12 34.14 1.82 56.07
N THR A 13 33.36 0.77 55.87
CA THR A 13 31.93 0.89 55.50
C THR A 13 31.10 1.22 56.74
N VAL A 14 30.62 2.46 56.83
CA VAL A 14 29.60 2.87 57.80
C VAL A 14 28.26 2.27 57.35
N ILE A 15 27.80 1.21 58.02
CA ILE A 15 26.47 0.62 57.80
C ILE A 15 25.44 1.53 58.49
N VAL A 16 24.73 2.33 57.69
CA VAL A 16 23.56 3.10 58.16
C VAL A 16 22.35 2.17 58.15
N ILE A 17 21.93 1.71 59.33
CA ILE A 17 20.74 0.86 59.48
C ILE A 17 19.50 1.76 59.45
N TYR A 18 18.87 1.87 58.28
CA TYR A 18 17.53 2.47 58.17
C TYR A 18 16.47 1.45 58.62
N ASN A 19 15.94 1.61 59.82
CA ASN A 19 14.73 0.90 60.24
C ASN A 19 13.50 1.61 59.63
N SER A 20 13.07 1.14 58.45
CA SER A 20 11.76 1.49 57.90
C SER A 20 10.76 0.39 58.26
N CYS A 21 9.84 0.68 59.18
CA CYS A 21 8.67 -0.16 59.42
C CYS A 21 7.79 -0.20 58.16
N SER A 22 7.77 -1.35 57.47
CA SER A 22 6.80 -1.63 56.40
C SER A 22 5.52 -2.18 57.03
N LYS A 23 4.42 -1.42 56.94
CA LYS A 23 3.09 -1.92 57.29
C LYS A 23 2.71 -2.99 56.27
N GLY A 24 2.58 -4.23 56.75
CA GLY A 24 2.00 -5.33 55.98
C GLY A 24 0.58 -4.99 55.53
N GLY A 25 0.43 -4.71 54.24
CA GLY A 25 -0.84 -4.65 53.53
C GLY A 25 -0.66 -5.44 52.25
N GLY A 26 -1.10 -6.71 52.25
CA GLY A 26 -1.10 -7.56 51.08
C GLY A 26 -2.02 -7.01 50.00
N SER A 27 -1.49 -6.18 49.12
CA SER A 27 -2.06 -5.93 47.81
C SER A 27 -1.19 -6.67 46.82
N THR A 28 -1.67 -7.79 46.31
CA THR A 28 -1.12 -8.43 45.12
C THR A 28 -1.39 -7.52 43.92
N SER A 29 -0.68 -6.39 43.83
CA SER A 29 -0.61 -5.65 42.59
C SER A 29 0.28 -6.45 41.64
N THR A 30 -0.33 -7.32 40.85
CA THR A 30 0.35 -7.84 39.67
C THR A 30 0.79 -6.62 38.85
N PRO A 31 2.07 -6.55 38.42
CA PRO A 31 2.53 -5.48 37.55
C PRO A 31 1.59 -5.35 36.34
N PRO A 32 1.26 -4.13 35.88
CA PRO A 32 0.41 -3.97 34.71
C PRO A 32 0.99 -4.78 33.56
N THR A 33 0.27 -5.80 33.11
CA THR A 33 0.70 -6.64 32.00
C THR A 33 0.66 -5.80 30.74
N ASN A 34 1.78 -5.70 30.02
CA ASN A 34 1.81 -5.03 28.73
C ASN A 34 0.81 -5.73 27.80
N PRO A 35 -0.28 -5.07 27.40
CA PRO A 35 -1.31 -5.70 26.57
C PRO A 35 -0.78 -6.06 25.16
N CYS A 36 0.38 -5.53 24.78
CA CYS A 36 1.04 -5.84 23.52
C CYS A 36 2.10 -6.94 23.61
N ALA A 37 2.28 -7.57 24.77
CA ALA A 37 3.19 -8.70 24.89
C ALA A 37 2.71 -9.88 24.01
N GLY A 38 3.49 -10.22 22.98
CA GLY A 38 3.20 -11.33 22.06
C GLY A 38 2.25 -11.01 20.90
N VAL A 39 1.72 -9.78 20.82
CA VAL A 39 0.86 -9.33 19.72
C VAL A 39 1.72 -8.73 18.61
N THR A 40 1.75 -9.37 17.44
CA THR A 40 2.43 -8.83 16.24
C THR A 40 1.39 -8.46 15.20
N VAL A 41 1.10 -7.17 15.06
CA VAL A 41 0.17 -6.67 14.04
C VAL A 41 0.88 -6.69 12.68
N ILE A 42 0.39 -7.53 11.76
CA ILE A 42 0.93 -7.63 10.41
C ILE A 42 0.07 -6.78 9.49
N VAL A 43 0.67 -5.79 8.83
CA VAL A 43 -0.01 -4.96 7.83
C VAL A 43 0.34 -5.48 6.43
N SER A 44 -0.67 -5.78 5.63
CA SER A 44 -0.53 -6.22 4.24
C SER A 44 -1.52 -5.49 3.35
N GLY A 45 -1.36 -5.55 2.03
CA GLY A 45 -2.23 -4.78 1.16
C GLY A 45 -1.84 -4.80 -0.31
N SER A 46 -2.63 -4.10 -1.12
CA SER A 46 -2.36 -3.87 -2.54
C SER A 46 -2.28 -2.38 -2.85
N VAL A 47 -1.50 -2.07 -3.87
CA VAL A 47 -1.35 -0.71 -4.40
C VAL A 47 -1.90 -0.67 -5.81
N THR A 48 -2.75 0.31 -6.10
CA THR A 48 -3.16 0.63 -7.47
C THR A 48 -2.63 2.02 -7.81
N ALA A 49 -1.88 2.16 -8.90
CA ALA A 49 -1.42 3.44 -9.40
C ALA A 49 -2.03 3.69 -10.79
N ASN A 50 -2.64 4.86 -10.98
CA ASN A 50 -3.01 5.34 -12.32
C ASN A 50 -2.10 6.52 -12.69
N THR A 51 -1.90 6.79 -13.98
CA THR A 51 -0.89 7.77 -14.39
C THR A 51 -1.31 9.21 -14.10
N GLY A 52 -0.31 10.09 -14.02
CA GLY A 52 -0.48 11.53 -14.23
C GLY A 52 -1.26 12.32 -13.17
N SER A 53 -1.68 11.74 -12.06
CA SER A 53 -2.38 12.48 -10.99
C SER A 53 -2.22 11.80 -9.62
N ASN A 54 -2.47 12.56 -8.56
CA ASN A 54 -2.64 12.05 -7.19
C ASN A 54 -3.91 11.18 -7.13
N ASN A 55 -3.90 10.00 -7.75
CA ASN A 55 -5.05 9.11 -7.88
C ASN A 55 -4.71 7.65 -7.51
N GLY A 56 -3.49 7.41 -7.01
CA GLY A 56 -3.10 6.12 -6.46
C GLY A 56 -3.93 5.76 -5.23
N SER A 57 -3.99 4.47 -4.93
CA SER A 57 -4.65 3.97 -3.72
C SER A 57 -3.88 2.85 -3.05
N ILE A 58 -3.96 2.81 -1.73
CA ILE A 58 -3.47 1.71 -0.88
C ILE A 58 -4.70 1.10 -0.21
N SER A 59 -4.85 -0.22 -0.32
CA SER A 59 -5.79 -1.00 0.47
C SER A 59 -4.99 -1.82 1.48
N ALA A 60 -5.07 -1.47 2.75
CA ALA A 60 -4.37 -2.14 3.84
C ALA A 60 -5.32 -3.00 4.68
N THR A 61 -4.81 -4.14 5.13
CA THR A 61 -5.45 -5.03 6.11
C THR A 61 -4.48 -5.31 7.24
N ALA A 62 -5.01 -5.66 8.41
CA ALA A 62 -4.22 -6.03 9.57
C ALA A 62 -4.71 -7.36 10.17
N THR A 63 -3.79 -8.18 10.68
CA THR A 63 -4.07 -9.46 11.34
C THR A 63 -3.46 -9.52 12.74
N SER A 64 -3.76 -10.60 13.49
CA SER A 64 -3.29 -10.86 14.86
C SER A 64 -3.84 -9.88 15.92
N GLY A 65 -5.15 -9.64 15.90
CA GLY A 65 -5.87 -8.78 16.83
C GLY A 65 -7.35 -8.67 16.45
N SER A 66 -8.10 -7.83 17.16
CA SER A 66 -9.51 -7.53 16.88
C SER A 66 -9.70 -6.02 16.73
N SER A 67 -10.48 -5.62 15.71
CA SER A 67 -10.81 -4.23 15.36
C SER A 67 -9.59 -3.32 15.18
N PHE A 68 -9.31 -2.94 13.93
CA PHE A 68 -8.17 -2.10 13.60
C PHE A 68 -8.59 -0.71 13.16
N THR A 69 -7.77 0.27 13.51
CA THR A 69 -7.73 1.57 12.87
C THR A 69 -6.41 1.74 12.14
N PHE A 70 -6.41 2.50 11.05
CA PHE A 70 -5.28 2.68 10.17
C PHE A 70 -4.94 4.16 10.06
N ASN A 71 -3.64 4.48 9.95
CA ASN A 71 -3.16 5.79 9.55
C ASN A 71 -2.21 5.68 8.36
N LEU A 72 -2.02 6.80 7.66
CA LEU A 72 -1.04 6.94 6.60
C LEU A 72 -0.03 8.01 7.01
N ASN A 73 1.26 7.67 6.98
CA ASN A 73 2.38 8.57 7.27
C ASN A 73 2.25 9.33 8.61
N GLY A 74 1.65 8.70 9.63
CA GLY A 74 1.45 9.34 10.94
C GLY A 74 0.27 10.31 11.03
N GLY A 75 -0.63 10.32 10.03
CA GLY A 75 -1.87 11.09 10.07
C GLY A 75 -2.90 10.58 11.08
N ALA A 76 -4.12 11.10 11.00
CA ALA A 76 -5.24 10.66 11.82
C ALA A 76 -5.59 9.18 11.56
N PHE A 77 -5.96 8.47 12.63
CA PHE A 77 -6.46 7.10 12.53
C PHE A 77 -7.90 7.08 12.02
N GLN A 78 -8.18 6.21 11.06
CA GLN A 78 -9.51 5.95 10.51
C GLN A 78 -9.82 4.45 10.56
N SER A 79 -11.10 4.08 10.55
CA SER A 79 -11.52 2.67 10.57
C SER A 79 -11.21 1.93 9.26
N SER A 80 -11.18 2.66 8.13
CA SER A 80 -10.90 2.09 6.81
C SER A 80 -9.40 1.96 6.53
N GLY A 81 -8.96 0.81 6.03
CA GLY A 81 -7.61 0.63 5.48
C GLY A 81 -7.44 1.19 4.06
N MET A 82 -8.45 1.86 3.51
CA MET A 82 -8.40 2.45 2.16
C MET A 82 -7.89 3.89 2.22
N PHE A 83 -6.79 4.14 1.51
CA PHE A 83 -6.25 5.47 1.26
C PHE A 83 -6.28 5.73 -0.25
N SER A 84 -6.86 6.85 -0.66
CA SER A 84 -6.99 7.24 -2.07
C SER A 84 -6.32 8.57 -2.32
N ASN A 85 -6.27 8.96 -3.60
CA ASN A 85 -5.67 10.19 -4.07
C ASN A 85 -4.19 10.35 -3.70
N LEU A 86 -3.45 9.25 -3.76
CA LEU A 86 -2.04 9.21 -3.42
C LEU A 86 -1.19 9.55 -4.64
N ALA A 87 -0.21 10.42 -4.44
CA ALA A 87 0.85 10.65 -5.39
C ALA A 87 1.77 9.42 -5.47
N ALA A 88 2.65 9.42 -6.45
CA ALA A 88 3.80 8.53 -6.42
C ALA A 88 4.66 8.81 -5.19
N GLY A 89 5.01 7.76 -4.45
CA GLY A 89 5.76 7.87 -3.22
C GLY A 89 5.74 6.58 -2.43
N THR A 90 6.62 6.51 -1.42
CA THR A 90 6.57 5.47 -0.41
C THR A 90 5.72 5.97 0.76
N TYR A 91 4.79 5.14 1.19
CA TYR A 91 3.88 5.42 2.29
C TYR A 91 4.04 4.40 3.40
N THR A 92 4.01 4.85 4.65
CA THR A 92 3.95 3.99 5.83
C THR A 92 2.50 3.91 6.28
N VAL A 93 1.91 2.72 6.24
CA VAL A 93 0.60 2.46 6.86
C VAL A 93 0.83 1.86 8.24
N THR A 94 0.22 2.46 9.26
CA THR A 94 0.22 1.91 10.62
C THR A 94 -1.18 1.43 10.96
N ALA A 95 -1.30 0.18 11.40
CA ALA A 95 -2.51 -0.34 12.02
C ALA A 95 -2.38 -0.31 13.54
N LYS A 96 -3.48 -0.02 14.23
CA LYS A 96 -3.60 -0.01 15.69
C LYS A 96 -4.86 -0.76 16.11
N ASN A 97 -4.72 -1.73 17.01
CA ASN A 97 -5.86 -2.45 17.59
C ASN A 97 -6.47 -1.69 18.78
N ASN A 98 -7.53 -2.24 19.39
CA ASN A 98 -8.20 -1.63 20.55
C ASN A 98 -7.32 -1.54 21.81
N ASP A 99 -6.35 -2.45 21.95
CA ASP A 99 -5.42 -2.49 23.09
C ASP A 99 -4.25 -1.49 22.95
N GLY A 100 -4.18 -0.76 21.83
CA GLY A 100 -3.15 0.24 21.56
C GLY A 100 -1.89 -0.32 20.90
N CYS A 101 -1.86 -1.61 20.56
CA CYS A 101 -0.74 -2.26 19.90
C CYS A 101 -0.70 -1.88 18.42
N THR A 102 0.49 -1.56 17.93
CA THR A 102 0.69 -1.08 16.56
C THR A 102 1.59 -2.00 15.74
N GLY A 103 1.37 -2.00 14.44
CA GLY A 103 2.26 -2.57 13.44
C GLY A 103 2.23 -1.71 12.18
N SER A 104 3.31 -1.69 11.43
CA SER A 104 3.41 -0.88 10.22
C SER A 104 4.02 -1.64 9.05
N ALA A 105 3.66 -1.22 7.85
CA ALA A 105 4.26 -1.70 6.61
C ALA A 105 4.45 -0.54 5.62
N LEU A 106 5.46 -0.70 4.76
CA LEU A 106 5.75 0.24 3.68
C LEU A 106 5.02 -0.21 2.41
N PHE A 107 4.38 0.74 1.75
CA PHE A 107 3.72 0.57 0.46
C PHE A 107 4.28 1.59 -0.52
N THR A 108 4.75 1.12 -1.67
CA THR A 108 5.28 2.01 -2.72
C THR A 108 4.21 2.22 -3.78
N VAL A 109 3.69 3.44 -3.86
CA VAL A 109 2.93 3.91 -5.02
C VAL A 109 3.97 4.37 -6.04
N VAL A 110 4.17 3.57 -7.08
CA VAL A 110 5.05 3.98 -8.17
C VAL A 110 4.32 5.00 -9.03
N ALA A 111 4.99 6.12 -9.32
CA ALA A 111 4.66 6.82 -10.56
C ALA A 111 4.96 5.81 -11.65
N ASN A 112 4.04 5.66 -12.61
CA ASN A 112 4.47 5.17 -13.91
C ASN A 112 5.34 6.26 -14.55
N SER A 113 6.57 6.34 -14.07
CA SER A 113 7.63 7.18 -14.59
C SER A 113 8.07 6.54 -15.91
N GLY A 114 7.60 7.07 -17.04
CA GLY A 114 8.33 6.91 -18.30
C GLY A 114 7.61 6.29 -19.49
N ILE A 115 6.30 6.51 -19.68
CA ILE A 115 5.77 6.51 -21.05
C ILE A 115 5.51 7.95 -21.43
N ALA A 116 6.46 8.57 -22.13
CA ALA A 116 6.11 9.68 -22.98
C ALA A 116 5.29 9.11 -24.15
N CYS A 117 3.96 9.28 -24.14
CA CYS A 117 3.15 9.08 -25.35
C CYS A 117 3.35 10.28 -26.28
N SER A 118 4.59 10.47 -26.68
CA SER A 118 5.01 11.51 -27.61
C SER A 118 5.43 10.82 -28.91
N GLY A 119 5.09 11.45 -30.03
CA GLY A 119 5.36 10.90 -31.36
C GLY A 119 4.18 10.09 -31.89
N THR A 120 4.47 9.23 -32.87
CA THR A 120 3.45 8.44 -33.56
C THR A 120 3.18 7.14 -32.82
N ALA A 121 1.92 6.87 -32.52
CA ALA A 121 1.48 5.59 -31.97
C ALA A 121 1.90 4.43 -32.88
N GLY A 122 2.53 3.41 -32.29
CA GLY A 122 2.89 2.17 -32.98
C GLY A 122 1.65 1.41 -33.45
N PRO A 123 1.81 0.46 -34.39
CA PRO A 123 0.68 -0.27 -34.96
C PRO A 123 -0.04 -1.14 -33.92
N LEU A 124 0.70 -1.78 -33.00
CA LEU A 124 0.12 -2.61 -31.95
C LEU A 124 -0.66 -1.77 -30.93
N PHE A 125 -0.09 -0.65 -30.50
CA PHE A 125 -0.81 0.28 -29.63
C PHE A 125 -2.03 0.89 -30.33
N THR A 126 -1.95 1.23 -31.62
CA THR A 126 -3.08 1.74 -32.39
C THR A 126 -4.24 0.74 -32.42
N ALA A 127 -3.95 -0.55 -32.60
CA ALA A 127 -4.95 -1.61 -32.57
C ALA A 127 -5.59 -1.75 -31.19
N VAL A 128 -4.79 -1.75 -30.11
CA VAL A 128 -5.32 -1.81 -28.73
C VAL A 128 -6.10 -0.57 -28.37
N ARG A 129 -5.62 0.62 -28.70
CA ARG A 129 -6.32 1.89 -28.48
C ARG A 129 -7.72 1.87 -29.07
N SER A 130 -7.87 1.33 -30.28
CA SER A 130 -9.19 1.16 -30.89
C SER A 130 -10.08 0.22 -30.06
N VAL A 131 -9.56 -0.91 -29.59
CA VAL A 131 -10.33 -1.84 -28.74
C VAL A 131 -10.77 -1.15 -27.45
N ILE A 132 -9.84 -0.48 -26.77
CA ILE A 132 -10.09 0.12 -25.45
C ILE A 132 -11.06 1.30 -25.56
N ARG A 133 -10.91 2.17 -26.56
CA ARG A 133 -11.84 3.30 -26.73
C ARG A 133 -13.24 2.85 -27.12
N THR A 134 -13.37 1.82 -27.96
CA THR A 134 -14.69 1.31 -28.38
C THR A 134 -15.44 0.60 -27.26
N ASN A 135 -14.72 -0.15 -26.41
CA ASN A 135 -15.37 -1.06 -25.44
C ASN A 135 -15.31 -0.57 -24.00
N CYS A 136 -14.40 0.37 -23.68
CA CYS A 136 -14.16 0.80 -22.31
C CYS A 136 -14.39 2.29 -22.11
N ALA A 137 -13.97 3.15 -23.05
CA ALA A 137 -14.17 4.61 -22.99
C ALA A 137 -15.52 5.03 -23.63
N ILE A 138 -16.62 4.48 -23.12
CA ILE A 138 -17.98 4.77 -23.59
C ILE A 138 -18.67 5.79 -22.68
N SER A 139 -19.73 6.45 -23.15
CA SER A 139 -20.47 7.43 -22.34
C SER A 139 -20.87 6.85 -20.98
N GLY A 140 -20.32 7.42 -19.89
CA GLY A 140 -20.57 6.97 -18.51
C GLY A 140 -19.51 6.04 -17.92
N CYS A 141 -18.55 5.53 -18.71
CA CYS A 141 -17.49 4.63 -18.24
C CYS A 141 -16.13 5.01 -18.86
N HIS A 142 -15.11 5.24 -18.02
CA HIS A 142 -13.72 5.49 -18.42
C HIS A 142 -13.45 6.58 -19.48
N THR A 143 -14.27 7.62 -19.55
CA THR A 143 -14.10 8.75 -20.50
C THR A 143 -13.53 10.02 -19.87
N ASN A 144 -13.41 10.06 -18.54
CA ASN A 144 -12.80 11.16 -17.80
C ASN A 144 -12.25 10.69 -16.45
N PRO A 145 -11.27 11.41 -15.86
CA PRO A 145 -10.82 11.17 -14.51
C PRO A 145 -11.85 11.75 -13.53
N SER A 146 -12.98 11.06 -13.36
CA SER A 146 -13.97 11.36 -12.32
C SER A 146 -14.01 10.23 -11.28
N PRO A 147 -14.43 10.52 -10.03
CA PRO A 147 -14.59 9.49 -9.00
C PRO A 147 -15.52 8.34 -9.44
N GLN A 148 -16.46 8.61 -10.34
CA GLN A 148 -17.40 7.63 -10.90
C GLN A 148 -16.84 6.86 -12.11
N SER A 149 -16.09 7.49 -13.01
CA SER A 149 -15.54 6.82 -14.21
C SER A 149 -14.18 6.14 -13.98
N GLY A 150 -13.48 6.46 -12.89
CA GLY A 150 -12.17 5.87 -12.57
C GLY A 150 -11.07 6.28 -13.55
N ILE A 151 -10.53 5.32 -14.29
CA ILE A 151 -9.44 5.55 -15.26
C ILE A 151 -9.97 6.24 -16.52
N ASP A 152 -9.23 7.21 -17.05
CA ASP A 152 -9.54 7.86 -18.32
C ASP A 152 -8.85 7.13 -19.49
N TYR A 153 -9.58 6.25 -20.16
CA TYR A 153 -9.06 5.55 -21.34
C TYR A 153 -9.16 6.37 -22.64
N MET A 154 -9.61 7.62 -22.60
CA MET A 154 -9.40 8.54 -23.72
C MET A 154 -7.96 9.03 -23.80
N ASN A 155 -7.23 8.99 -22.69
CA ASN A 155 -5.81 9.31 -22.63
C ASN A 155 -4.96 8.09 -23.01
N ASP A 156 -4.18 8.22 -24.08
CA ASP A 156 -3.34 7.12 -24.58
C ASP A 156 -2.31 6.67 -23.53
N CYS A 157 -1.76 7.58 -22.73
CA CYS A 157 -0.81 7.22 -21.68
C CYS A 157 -1.45 6.45 -20.53
N GLU A 158 -2.72 6.71 -20.22
CA GLU A 158 -3.46 5.88 -19.27
C GLU A 158 -3.63 4.46 -19.80
N ILE A 159 -3.89 4.28 -21.10
CA ILE A 159 -3.98 2.94 -21.69
C ILE A 159 -2.64 2.19 -21.52
N VAL A 160 -1.52 2.84 -21.87
CA VAL A 160 -0.19 2.21 -21.74
C VAL A 160 0.15 1.90 -20.28
N ALA A 161 -0.13 2.85 -19.38
CA ALA A 161 0.10 2.70 -17.94
C ALA A 161 -0.71 1.58 -17.31
N GLN A 162 -1.93 1.35 -17.80
CA GLN A 162 -2.86 0.38 -17.26
C GLN A 162 -2.78 -0.98 -17.96
N LYS A 163 -1.74 -1.25 -18.75
CA LYS A 163 -1.61 -2.49 -19.54
C LYS A 163 -1.87 -3.77 -18.73
N ASP A 164 -1.31 -3.87 -17.52
CA ASP A 164 -1.44 -5.06 -16.68
C ASP A 164 -2.86 -5.17 -16.09
N ARG A 165 -3.45 -4.04 -15.69
CA ARG A 165 -4.85 -3.98 -15.24
C ARG A 165 -5.81 -4.34 -16.37
N ILE A 166 -5.57 -3.82 -17.58
CA ILE A 166 -6.34 -4.11 -18.78
C ILE A 166 -6.27 -5.62 -19.08
N LYS A 167 -5.08 -6.23 -19.04
CA LYS A 167 -4.92 -7.67 -19.21
C LYS A 167 -5.72 -8.45 -18.18
N ILE A 168 -5.46 -8.18 -16.90
CA ILE A 168 -6.06 -8.93 -15.78
C ILE A 168 -7.59 -8.86 -15.80
N ARG A 169 -8.16 -7.70 -16.13
CA ARG A 169 -9.62 -7.47 -16.06
C ARG A 169 -10.35 -7.79 -17.37
N ALA A 170 -9.78 -7.43 -18.52
CA ALA A 170 -10.46 -7.54 -19.82
C ALA A 170 -10.10 -8.83 -20.59
N VAL A 171 -8.93 -9.40 -20.31
CA VAL A 171 -8.51 -10.68 -20.90
C VAL A 171 -8.77 -11.82 -19.93
N ASP A 172 -8.18 -11.74 -18.73
CA ASP A 172 -8.17 -12.84 -17.75
C ASP A 172 -9.43 -12.90 -16.87
N GLY A 173 -10.14 -11.77 -16.73
CA GLY A 173 -11.41 -11.68 -15.98
C GLY A 173 -11.29 -11.75 -14.47
N ASN A 174 -10.11 -11.47 -13.91
CA ASN A 174 -9.83 -11.57 -12.47
C ASN A 174 -9.77 -10.18 -11.81
N PRO A 175 -10.43 -9.91 -10.68
CA PRO A 175 -11.43 -10.76 -10.00
C PRO A 175 -12.79 -10.78 -10.71
N THR A 176 -13.05 -9.80 -11.59
CA THR A 176 -14.25 -9.78 -12.44
C THR A 176 -13.91 -9.33 -13.86
N PHE A 177 -14.70 -9.81 -14.84
CA PHE A 177 -14.60 -9.37 -16.22
C PHE A 177 -14.99 -7.91 -16.39
N MET A 178 -14.18 -7.21 -17.18
CA MET A 178 -14.54 -5.93 -17.81
C MET A 178 -14.54 -6.12 -19.33
N PRO A 179 -15.47 -5.53 -20.09
CA PRO A 179 -16.63 -4.75 -19.63
C PRO A 179 -17.63 -5.58 -18.79
N PRO A 180 -18.30 -5.00 -17.79
CA PRO A 180 -19.24 -5.72 -16.93
C PRO A 180 -20.62 -5.87 -17.60
N PRO A 181 -21.46 -6.84 -17.18
CA PRO A 181 -22.84 -6.93 -17.67
C PRO A 181 -23.59 -5.59 -17.54
N PRO A 182 -24.46 -5.22 -18.50
CA PRO A 182 -24.98 -6.04 -19.61
C PRO A 182 -24.07 -6.10 -20.85
N THR A 183 -22.92 -5.43 -20.83
CA THR A 183 -21.98 -5.49 -21.96
C THR A 183 -21.30 -6.86 -22.05
N SER A 184 -21.17 -7.38 -23.26
CA SER A 184 -20.50 -8.65 -23.51
C SER A 184 -18.99 -8.55 -23.26
N PRO A 185 -18.33 -9.62 -22.81
CA PRO A 185 -16.86 -9.68 -22.79
C PRO A 185 -16.27 -9.43 -24.17
N LEU A 186 -15.01 -8.95 -24.20
CA LEU A 186 -14.29 -8.74 -25.46
C LEU A 186 -14.22 -10.01 -26.31
N SER A 187 -14.28 -9.83 -27.63
CA SER A 187 -14.09 -10.91 -28.60
C SER A 187 -12.70 -11.54 -28.45
N ALA A 188 -12.53 -12.80 -28.89
CA ALA A 188 -11.23 -13.46 -28.90
C ALA A 188 -10.19 -12.66 -29.71
N ALA A 189 -10.60 -12.04 -30.81
CA ALA A 189 -9.74 -11.20 -31.64
C ALA A 189 -9.29 -9.92 -30.91
N ASP A 190 -10.18 -9.28 -30.16
CA ASP A 190 -9.84 -8.07 -29.40
C ASP A 190 -8.96 -8.37 -28.19
N LYS A 191 -9.24 -9.47 -27.48
CA LYS A 191 -8.34 -9.98 -26.43
C LYS A 191 -6.95 -10.26 -27.00
N LYS A 192 -6.87 -10.83 -28.20
CA LYS A 192 -5.59 -11.11 -28.87
C LYS A 192 -4.79 -9.83 -29.15
N LYS A 193 -5.43 -8.75 -29.61
CA LYS A 193 -4.74 -7.45 -29.81
C LYS A 193 -4.10 -6.95 -28.52
N ILE A 194 -4.81 -7.06 -27.40
CA ILE A 194 -4.30 -6.66 -26.07
C ILE A 194 -3.10 -7.53 -25.70
N THR A 195 -3.19 -8.86 -25.84
CA THR A 195 -2.09 -9.76 -25.48
C THR A 195 -0.87 -9.60 -26.38
N ASP A 196 -1.07 -9.40 -27.69
CA ASP A 196 0.02 -9.20 -28.66
C ASP A 196 0.79 -7.91 -28.36
N TRP A 197 0.07 -6.81 -28.08
CA TRP A 197 0.68 -5.55 -27.69
C TRP A 197 1.46 -5.65 -26.38
N ILE A 198 0.92 -6.34 -25.37
CA ILE A 198 1.61 -6.55 -24.10
C ILE A 198 2.86 -7.44 -24.29
N ALA A 199 2.76 -8.49 -25.10
CA ALA A 199 3.90 -9.35 -25.43
C ALA A 199 5.02 -8.58 -26.14
N ALA A 200 4.68 -7.54 -26.91
CA ALA A 200 5.64 -6.61 -27.53
C ALA A 200 6.15 -5.50 -26.57
N GLY A 201 5.89 -5.63 -25.27
CA GLY A 201 6.34 -4.71 -24.23
C GLY A 201 5.25 -3.74 -23.73
N GLY A 202 4.12 -3.65 -24.43
CA GLY A 202 3.00 -2.78 -24.07
C GLY A 202 3.41 -1.31 -24.04
N LEU A 203 4.02 -0.83 -25.13
CA LEU A 203 4.53 0.54 -25.28
C LEU A 203 3.68 1.36 -26.25
N TYR A 204 3.82 2.68 -26.22
CA TYR A 204 3.09 3.60 -27.10
C TYR A 204 3.55 3.53 -28.57
N THR A 205 4.85 3.47 -28.82
CA THR A 205 5.47 3.63 -30.14
C THR A 205 5.87 2.33 -30.84
N ASN A 206 5.80 1.18 -30.16
CA ASN A 206 6.22 -0.11 -30.72
C ASN A 206 5.11 -0.81 -31.50
#